data_AF-A0A3N2H3X3-F1
#
_entry.id   AF-A0A3N2H3X3-F1
#
_cell.length_a   1.000
_cell.length_b   1.000
_cell.length_c   1.000
_cell.angle_alpha   90.00
_cell.angle_beta   90.00
_cell.angle_gamma   90.00
#
_symmetry.space_group_name_H-M   'P 1'
#
loop_
_entity.id
_entity.type
_entity.pdbx_description
1 polymer ?
#
loop_
_entity_poly.entity_id
_entity_poly.type
_entity_poly.pdbx_seq_one_letter_code
_entity_poly.pdbx_strand_id
1 'polypeptide(L)'
;MPEETYNPWTVVNVVFHHLVDQGLHPTFGDGHPGDPAAELLRALGITPEAEGDARQKTAVHDHLAELRRSVFGEPEPPVSY
;
A
#
# COMPACT_ATOMS: atom_id res chain seq x y z
N MET A 1 -1.28 16.81 -22.24
CA MET A 1 -0.23 16.04 -21.54
C MET A 1 -0.95 14.95 -20.76
N PRO A 2 -0.51 13.69 -20.77
CA PRO A 2 -1.14 12.66 -19.94
C PRO A 2 -1.02 13.06 -18.46
N GLU A 3 -2.07 12.85 -17.68
CA GLU A 3 -2.05 13.04 -16.24
C GLU A 3 -1.15 11.93 -15.65
N GLU A 4 -0.07 12.32 -14.99
CA GLU A 4 0.83 11.37 -14.34
C GLU A 4 0.16 10.89 -13.04
N THR A 5 0.06 9.57 -12.90
CA THR A 5 -0.61 8.91 -11.77
C THR A 5 0.35 7.90 -11.17
N TYR A 6 0.44 7.89 -9.84
CA TYR A 6 1.29 6.96 -9.10
C TYR A 6 0.52 6.31 -7.95
N ASN A 7 0.89 5.08 -7.62
CA ASN A 7 0.42 4.39 -6.44
C ASN A 7 1.01 5.06 -5.17
N PRO A 8 0.18 5.45 -4.18
CA PRO A 8 0.65 6.07 -2.94
C PRO A 8 1.74 5.26 -2.21
N TRP A 9 1.64 3.93 -2.15
CA TRP A 9 2.63 3.08 -1.49
C TRP A 9 3.98 3.04 -2.21
N THR A 10 3.98 3.10 -3.53
CA THR A 10 5.24 3.22 -4.29
C THR A 10 5.96 4.50 -3.92
N VAL A 11 5.22 5.61 -3.77
CA VAL A 11 5.79 6.89 -3.37
C VAL A 11 6.30 6.86 -1.94
N VAL A 12 5.55 6.26 -1.00
CA VAL A 12 6.03 6.00 0.37
C VAL A 12 7.35 5.25 0.34
N ASN A 13 7.43 4.15 -0.42
CA ASN A 13 8.61 3.30 -0.47
C ASN A 13 9.84 4.06 -0.98
N VAL A 14 9.69 4.81 -2.08
CA VAL A 14 10.79 5.61 -2.65
C VAL A 14 11.23 6.71 -1.70
N VAL A 15 10.30 7.42 -1.07
CA VAL A 15 10.61 8.47 -0.09
C VAL A 15 11.33 7.88 1.12
N PHE A 16 10.87 6.75 1.65
CA PHE A 16 11.51 6.09 2.78
C PHE A 16 12.94 5.66 2.46
N HIS A 17 13.16 5.05 1.29
CA HIS A 17 14.52 4.69 0.85
C HIS A 17 15.41 5.93 0.73
N HIS A 18 14.92 7.01 0.14
CA HIS A 18 15.70 8.25 0.03
C HIS A 18 16.08 8.83 1.39
N LEU A 19 15.16 8.81 2.35
CA LEU A 19 15.43 9.28 3.72
C LEU A 19 16.45 8.37 4.42
N VAL A 20 16.39 7.06 4.22
CA VAL A 20 17.39 6.11 4.74
C VAL A 20 18.77 6.36 4.13
N ASP A 21 18.85 6.64 2.83
CA ASP A 21 20.11 6.99 2.15
C ASP A 21 20.72 8.29 2.70
N GLN A 22 19.88 9.19 3.25
CA GLN A 22 20.30 10.42 3.94
C GLN A 22 20.68 10.19 5.41
N GLY A 23 20.62 8.95 5.91
CA GLY A 23 20.90 8.59 7.30
C GLY A 23 19.74 8.87 8.27
N LEU A 24 18.54 9.12 7.76
CA LEU A 24 17.33 9.26 8.56
C LEU A 24 16.64 7.90 8.74
N HIS A 25 15.92 7.74 9.85
CA HIS A 25 15.19 6.53 10.17
C HIS A 25 13.68 6.81 10.19
N PRO A 26 13.04 6.93 9.01
CA PRO A 26 11.60 7.19 8.95
C PRO A 26 10.82 6.01 9.54
N THR A 27 9.86 6.32 10.41
CA THR A 27 8.94 5.36 11.01
C THR A 27 7.51 5.70 10.65
N PHE A 28 6.68 4.69 10.42
CA PHE A 28 5.24 4.90 10.36
C PHE A 28 4.72 5.28 11.75
N GLY A 29 3.89 6.32 11.84
CA GLY A 29 3.09 6.61 13.03
C GLY A 29 1.84 5.73 13.08
N ASP A 30 0.90 6.04 13.98
CA ASP A 30 -0.32 5.25 14.20
C ASP A 30 -1.37 5.34 13.05
N GLY A 31 -1.08 6.10 11.99
CA GLY A 31 -1.98 6.31 10.86
C GLY A 31 -1.66 5.42 9.65
N HIS A 32 -2.65 5.26 8.77
CA HIS A 32 -2.41 4.64 7.46
C HIS A 32 -1.49 5.54 6.61
N PRO A 33 -0.35 5.03 6.11
CA PRO A 33 0.62 5.85 5.38
C PRO A 33 0.15 6.23 3.97
N GLY A 34 -0.92 5.60 3.47
CA GLY A 34 -1.50 5.92 2.17
C GLY A 34 -2.05 7.35 2.09
N ASP A 35 -2.63 7.86 3.18
CA ASP A 35 -3.23 9.20 3.22
C ASP A 35 -2.19 10.33 3.10
N PRO A 36 -1.14 10.40 3.94
CA PRO A 36 -0.09 11.42 3.79
C PRO A 36 0.69 11.29 2.47
N ALA A 37 0.80 10.08 1.92
CA ALA A 37 1.42 9.87 0.61
C ALA A 37 0.55 10.37 -0.54
N ALA A 38 -0.76 10.15 -0.48
CA ALA A 38 -1.71 10.71 -1.43
C ALA A 38 -1.73 12.24 -1.35
N GLU A 39 -1.60 12.83 -0.16
CA GLU A 39 -1.45 14.28 0.01
C GLU A 39 -0.16 14.82 -0.60
N LEU A 40 0.97 14.14 -0.42
CA LEU A 40 2.23 14.49 -1.07
C LEU A 40 2.11 14.47 -2.60
N LEU A 41 1.50 13.42 -3.15
CA LEU A 41 1.27 13.31 -4.60
C LEU A 41 0.42 14.47 -5.12
N ARG A 42 -0.68 14.80 -4.43
CA ARG A 42 -1.53 15.95 -4.78
C ARG A 42 -0.77 17.27 -4.71
N ALA A 43 0.09 17.46 -3.71
CA ALA A 43 0.93 18.66 -3.59
C ALA A 43 1.95 18.79 -4.74
N LEU A 44 2.36 17.67 -5.35
CA LEU A 44 3.21 17.61 -6.53
C LEU A 44 2.43 17.72 -7.85
N GLY A 45 1.10 17.90 -7.80
CA GLY A 45 0.23 18.01 -8.98
C GLY A 45 -0.13 16.66 -9.61
N ILE A 46 0.12 15.55 -8.91
CA ILE A 46 -0.15 14.19 -9.36
C ILE A 46 -1.44 13.72 -8.71
N THR A 47 -2.35 13.17 -9.52
CA THR A 47 -3.58 12.54 -9.00
C THR A 47 -3.28 11.10 -8.59
N PRO A 48 -3.39 10.73 -7.29
CA PRO A 48 -3.16 9.37 -6.84
C PRO A 48 -4.29 8.42 -7.25
N GLU A 49 -3.96 7.25 -7.81
CA GLU A 49 -4.92 6.15 -8.03
C GLU A 49 -4.91 5.19 -6.84
N ALA A 50 -6.07 4.99 -6.21
CA ALA A 50 -6.27 3.96 -5.20
C ALA A 50 -6.59 2.57 -5.80
N GLU A 51 -6.87 2.50 -7.11
CA GLU A 51 -7.44 1.32 -7.74
C GLU A 51 -6.45 0.14 -7.83
N GLY A 52 -5.16 0.44 -8.05
CA GLY A 52 -4.09 -0.56 -7.99
C GLY A 52 -3.88 -1.12 -6.58
N ASP A 53 -4.06 -0.28 -5.55
CA ASP A 53 -3.86 -0.67 -4.15
C ASP A 53 -4.96 -1.63 -3.67
N ALA A 54 -6.21 -1.44 -4.13
CA ALA A 54 -7.33 -2.32 -3.81
C ALA A 54 -7.15 -3.73 -4.42
N ARG A 55 -6.84 -3.81 -5.72
CA ARG A 55 -6.65 -5.11 -6.41
C ARG A 55 -5.45 -5.87 -5.86
N GLN A 56 -4.34 -5.16 -5.56
CA GLN A 56 -3.15 -5.77 -4.98
C GLN A 56 -3.39 -6.23 -3.55
N LYS A 57 -4.12 -5.46 -2.72
CA LYS A 57 -4.55 -5.89 -1.39
C LYS A 57 -5.40 -7.14 -1.44
N THR A 58 -6.39 -7.20 -2.34
CA THR A 58 -7.22 -8.41 -2.51
C THR A 58 -6.36 -9.61 -2.87
N ALA A 59 -5.47 -9.49 -3.86
CA ALA A 59 -4.59 -10.59 -4.26
C ALA A 59 -3.65 -11.06 -3.12
N VAL A 60 -3.14 -10.13 -2.30
CA VAL A 60 -2.34 -10.45 -1.10
C VAL A 60 -3.19 -11.16 -0.04
N HIS A 61 -4.42 -10.69 0.20
CA HIS A 61 -5.34 -11.34 1.13
C HIS A 61 -5.72 -12.76 0.69
N ASP A 62 -6.02 -12.95 -0.59
CA ASP A 62 -6.33 -14.27 -1.17
C ASP A 62 -5.13 -15.21 -1.03
N HIS A 63 -3.93 -14.72 -1.32
CA HIS A 63 -2.71 -15.52 -1.18
C HIS A 63 -2.40 -15.87 0.29
N LEU A 64 -2.62 -14.94 1.22
CA LEU A 64 -2.47 -15.20 2.65
C LEU A 64 -3.52 -16.19 3.16
N ALA A 65 -4.74 -16.16 2.63
CA ALA A 65 -5.78 -17.14 2.95
C ALA A 65 -5.39 -18.55 2.45
N GLU A 66 -4.82 -18.64 1.25
CA GLU A 66 -4.31 -19.91 0.71
C GLU A 66 -3.11 -20.46 1.51
N LEU A 67 -2.18 -19.61 1.92
CA LEU A 67 -1.09 -19.99 2.82
C LEU A 67 -1.62 -20.45 4.18
N ARG A 68 -2.61 -19.75 4.73
CA ARG A 68 -3.24 -20.14 5.99
C ARG A 68 -3.89 -21.52 5.90
N ARG A 69 -4.58 -21.81 4.79
CA ARG A 69 -5.19 -23.11 4.52
C ARG A 69 -4.15 -24.22 4.36
N SER A 70 -3.10 -23.97 3.59
CA SER A 70 -2.10 -25.00 3.24
C SER A 70 -1.13 -25.29 4.38
N VAL A 71 -0.78 -24.30 5.18
CA VAL A 71 0.21 -24.43 6.27
C VAL A 71 -0.45 -24.79 7.60
N PHE A 72 -1.60 -24.19 7.91
CA PHE A 72 -2.25 -24.32 9.23
C PHE A 72 -3.57 -25.12 9.20
N GLY A 73 -4.10 -25.46 8.01
CA GLY A 73 -5.34 -26.22 7.88
C GLY A 73 -6.59 -25.46 8.34
N GLU A 74 -6.51 -24.14 8.51
CA GLU A 74 -7.63 -23.32 8.96
C GLU A 74 -8.68 -23.11 7.84
N PRO A 75 -9.99 -23.31 8.12
CA PRO A 75 -11.06 -23.02 7.18
C PRO A 75 -11.33 -21.52 7.06
N GLU A 76 -11.77 -21.09 5.87
CA GLU A 76 -12.11 -19.69 5.57
C GLU A 76 -13.27 -19.18 6.45
N PRO A 77 -13.20 -17.94 6.98
CA PRO A 77 -14.32 -17.37 7.71
C PRO A 77 -15.56 -17.25 6.79
N PRO A 78 -16.78 -17.42 7.32
CA PRO A 78 -17.98 -17.36 6.51
C PRO A 78 -18.15 -15.99 5.85
N VAL A 79 -18.41 -15.99 4.54
CA VAL A 79 -18.69 -14.77 3.77
C VAL A 79 -20.00 -14.17 4.30
N SER A 80 -19.92 -13.01 4.95
CA SER A 80 -21.12 -12.27 5.37
C SER A 80 -21.64 -11.49 4.16
N TYR A 81 -22.85 -11.84 3.70
CA TYR A 81 -23.62 -11.13 2.66
C TYR A 81 -24.21 -9.82 3.19
#